data_AF-H9MYY6-F1
#
_entry.id   AF-H9MYY6-F1
#
_cell.length_a   1.000
_cell.length_b   1.000
_cell.length_c   1.000
_cell.angle_alpha   90.00
_cell.angle_beta   90.00
_cell.angle_gamma   90.00
#
_symmetry.space_group_name_H-M   'P 1'
#
loop_
_entity.id
_entity.type
_entity.pdbx_description
1 polymer ?
#
loop_
_entity_poly.entity_id
_entity_poly.type
_entity_poly.pdbx_seq_one_letter_code
_entity_poly.pdbx_strand_id
1 'polypeptide(L)'
;GGWLDIVKAIVEPAARETIKTQEITLLDHYCTLSRSPYIKSLELHYRAEVTCPGWTIIKGRGSNHRNPTNSEKDALKDFMTQAVAAGLVTKEEAAPWLNHR
;
A
#
# COMPACT_ATOMS: atom_id res chain seq x y z
N GLY A 1 11.28 8.38 32.93
CA GLY A 1 12.29 7.33 32.73
C GLY A 1 12.42 7.12 31.24
N GLY A 2 13.60 7.38 30.67
CA GLY A 2 13.74 7.76 29.26
C GLY A 2 13.14 6.83 28.21
N TRP A 3 12.98 5.53 28.51
CA TRP A 3 12.30 4.58 27.63
C TRP A 3 10.81 4.91 27.40
N LEU A 4 10.09 5.33 28.45
CA LEU A 4 8.67 5.71 28.33
C LEU A 4 8.50 6.95 27.45
N ASP A 5 9.47 7.87 27.50
CA ASP A 5 9.43 9.12 26.74
C ASP A 5 9.68 8.85 25.24
N ILE A 6 10.58 7.91 24.91
CA ILE A 6 10.82 7.43 23.53
C ILE A 6 9.56 6.78 22.96
N VAL A 7 8.92 5.89 23.72
CA VAL A 7 7.70 5.21 23.26
C VAL A 7 6.57 6.22 23.02
N LYS A 8 6.36 7.19 23.92
CA LYS A 8 5.34 8.23 23.74
C LYS A 8 5.57 9.07 22.49
N ALA A 9 6.82 9.47 22.22
CA ALA A 9 7.17 10.26 21.05
C ALA A 9 6.88 9.56 19.71
N ILE A 10 6.79 8.22 19.69
CA ILE A 10 6.46 7.43 18.50
C ILE A 10 4.97 7.08 18.44
N VAL A 11 4.39 6.67 19.57
CA VAL A 11 3.00 6.20 19.64
C VAL A 11 2.01 7.34 19.46
N GLU A 12 2.26 8.51 20.04
CA GLU A 12 1.31 9.64 19.95
C GLU A 12 1.13 10.16 18.52
N PRO A 13 2.19 10.39 17.70
CA PRO A 13 2.02 10.73 16.29
C PRO A 13 1.41 9.59 15.47
N ALA A 14 1.82 8.34 15.72
CA ALA A 14 1.29 7.18 15.01
C ALA A 14 -0.21 6.95 15.26
N ALA A 15 -0.69 7.23 16.48
CA ALA A 15 -2.11 7.14 16.83
C ALA A 15 -2.97 8.20 16.12
N ARG A 16 -2.36 9.28 15.62
CA ARG A 16 -3.04 10.29 14.80
C ARG A 16 -3.11 9.92 13.32
N GLU A 17 -2.23 9.04 12.85
CA GLU A 17 -2.33 8.50 11.49
C GLU A 17 -3.52 7.53 11.44
N THR A 18 -4.57 7.91 10.72
CA THR A 18 -5.73 7.05 10.51
C THR A 18 -5.51 6.14 9.31
N ILE A 19 -6.29 5.05 9.24
CA ILE A 19 -6.46 4.32 7.98
C ILE A 19 -6.99 5.30 6.94
N LYS A 20 -6.33 5.38 5.79
CA LYS A 20 -6.82 6.15 4.65
C LYS A 20 -7.18 5.20 3.54
N THR A 21 -8.34 5.41 2.93
CA THR A 21 -8.78 4.68 1.74
C THR A 21 -9.07 5.71 0.67
N GLN A 22 -8.51 5.46 -0.51
CA GLN A 22 -8.69 6.27 -1.70
C GLN A 22 -9.33 5.41 -2.78
N GLU A 23 -10.33 5.96 -3.45
CA GLU A 23 -10.86 5.41 -4.69
C GLU A 23 -9.92 5.78 -5.84
N ILE A 24 -9.57 4.78 -6.65
CA ILE A 24 -8.71 4.95 -7.82
C ILE A 24 -9.31 4.19 -9.01
N THR A 25 -8.93 4.58 -10.21
CA THR A 25 -9.26 3.85 -11.43
C THR A 25 -7.99 3.22 -11.99
N LEU A 26 -8.02 1.91 -12.23
CA LEU A 26 -6.93 1.18 -12.88
C LEU A 26 -7.49 0.49 -14.12
N LEU A 27 -7.00 0.90 -15.31
CA LEU A 27 -7.41 0.32 -16.60
C LEU A 27 -8.95 0.25 -16.74
N ASP A 28 -9.62 1.40 -16.50
CA ASP A 28 -11.08 1.55 -16.52
C ASP A 28 -11.87 0.74 -15.48
N HIS A 29 -11.20 0.13 -14.50
CA HIS A 29 -11.83 -0.56 -13.38
C HIS A 29 -11.78 0.29 -12.10
N TYR A 30 -12.89 0.29 -11.36
CA TYR A 30 -12.96 0.86 -10.02
C TYR A 30 -12.15 0.01 -9.04
N CYS A 31 -11.30 0.68 -8.27
CA CYS A 31 -10.47 0.06 -7.25
C CYS A 31 -10.37 0.95 -6.01
N THR A 32 -9.94 0.35 -4.92
CA THR A 32 -9.62 1.04 -3.67
C THR A 32 -8.17 0.78 -3.30
N LEU A 33 -7.44 1.84 -2.98
CA LEU A 33 -6.12 1.80 -2.36
C LEU A 33 -6.29 2.20 -0.89
N SER A 34 -6.06 1.25 0.02
CA SER A 34 -6.08 1.50 1.46
C SER A 34 -4.66 1.52 2.00
N ARG A 35 -4.38 2.42 2.95
CA ARG A 35 -3.13 2.45 3.70
C ARG A 35 -3.39 2.51 5.20
N SER A 36 -2.54 1.85 5.98
CA SER A 36 -2.59 1.87 7.44
C SER A 36 -1.21 1.92 8.08
N PRO A 37 -1.03 2.73 9.15
CA PRO A 37 0.19 2.71 9.94
C PRO A 37 0.26 1.46 10.83
N TYR A 38 1.47 1.05 11.19
CA TYR A 38 1.72 0.08 12.25
C TYR A 38 3.10 0.26 12.84
N ILE A 39 3.27 -0.13 14.11
CA ILE A 39 4.58 -0.09 14.78
C ILE A 39 5.31 -1.42 14.59
N LYS A 40 6.58 -1.34 14.18
CA LYS A 40 7.50 -2.47 14.08
C LYS A 40 8.86 -2.04 14.60
N SER A 41 9.44 -2.78 15.55
CA SER A 41 10.76 -2.45 16.13
C SER A 41 10.87 -1.00 16.63
N LEU A 42 9.82 -0.48 17.27
CA LEU A 42 9.71 0.90 17.74
C LEU A 42 9.75 1.96 16.62
N GLU A 43 9.48 1.58 15.38
CA GLU A 43 9.41 2.50 14.26
C GLU A 43 8.01 2.47 13.66
N LEU A 44 7.58 3.62 13.15
CA LEU A 44 6.34 3.75 12.41
C LEU A 44 6.57 3.26 10.98
N HIS A 45 5.87 2.20 10.61
CA HIS A 45 5.80 1.67 9.26
C HIS A 45 4.38 1.79 8.71
N TYR A 46 4.28 1.59 7.40
CA TYR A 46 3.03 1.61 6.67
C TYR A 46 2.86 0.32 5.89
N ARG A 47 1.61 -0.07 5.72
CA ARG A 47 1.17 -1.09 4.78
C ARG A 47 0.08 -0.50 3.89
N ALA A 48 -0.03 -1.00 2.68
CA ALA A 48 -1.08 -0.65 1.75
C ALA A 48 -1.63 -1.90 1.05
N GLU A 49 -2.91 -1.83 0.67
CA GLU A 49 -3.62 -2.87 -0.08
C GLU A 49 -4.42 -2.23 -1.22
N VAL A 50 -4.33 -2.83 -2.42
CA VAL A 50 -5.15 -2.49 -3.60
C VAL A 50 -6.14 -3.62 -3.85
N THR A 51 -7.42 -3.26 -4.00
CA THR A 51 -8.48 -4.19 -4.39
C THR A 51 -9.38 -3.58 -5.47
N CYS A 52 -9.83 -4.37 -6.43
CA CYS A 52 -10.69 -3.92 -7.53
C CYS A 52 -11.99 -4.74 -7.58
N PRO A 53 -12.99 -4.41 -6.74
CA PRO A 53 -14.22 -5.19 -6.65
C PRO A 53 -14.97 -5.18 -7.98
N GLY A 54 -15.49 -6.34 -8.37
CA GLY A 54 -16.19 -6.53 -9.65
C GLY A 54 -15.26 -6.81 -10.84
N TRP A 55 -13.96 -6.50 -10.74
CA TRP A 55 -12.97 -6.87 -11.77
C TRP A 55 -12.24 -8.17 -11.45
N THR A 56 -11.65 -8.27 -10.26
CA THR A 56 -10.87 -9.45 -9.85
C THR A 56 -10.81 -9.61 -8.33
N ILE A 57 -10.52 -10.84 -7.86
CA ILE A 57 -10.28 -11.14 -6.44
C ILE A 57 -8.83 -10.93 -6.00
N ILE A 58 -7.94 -10.63 -6.95
CA ILE A 58 -6.52 -10.35 -6.68
C ILE A 58 -6.38 -9.12 -5.78
N LYS A 59 -5.37 -9.17 -4.91
CA LYS A 59 -5.02 -8.08 -4.00
C LYS A 59 -3.55 -7.76 -4.12
N GLY A 60 -3.23 -6.49 -4.38
CA GLY A 60 -1.87 -5.99 -4.32
C GLY A 60 -1.51 -5.54 -2.91
N ARG A 61 -0.31 -5.83 -2.44
CA ARG A 61 0.14 -5.51 -1.09
C ARG A 61 1.53 -4.88 -1.08
N GLY A 62 1.67 -3.84 -0.27
CA GLY A 62 2.96 -3.22 0.05
C GLY A 62 3.08 -3.04 1.55
N SER A 63 4.27 -3.27 2.13
CA SER A 63 4.47 -3.16 3.58
C SER A 63 5.92 -2.90 3.94
N ASN A 64 6.19 -2.70 5.23
CA ASN A 64 7.53 -2.49 5.80
C ASN A 64 8.24 -1.20 5.37
N HIS A 65 7.52 -0.22 4.83
CA HIS A 65 8.09 1.10 4.54
C HIS A 65 7.83 2.10 5.66
N ARG A 66 8.82 2.95 5.96
CA ARG A 66 8.63 4.12 6.84
C ARG A 66 7.89 5.28 6.14
N ASN A 67 7.75 5.20 4.81
CA ASN A 67 7.01 6.17 4.00
C ASN A 67 5.70 5.51 3.49
N PRO A 68 4.52 6.11 3.71
CA PRO A 68 3.26 5.57 3.22
C PRO A 68 3.22 5.39 1.70
N THR A 69 3.72 6.37 0.94
CA THR A 69 3.71 6.36 -0.53
C THR A 69 4.52 5.19 -1.11
N ASN A 70 5.59 4.76 -0.44
CA ASN A 70 6.34 3.59 -0.89
C ASN A 70 5.53 2.30 -0.72
N SER A 71 4.74 2.19 0.36
CA SER A 71 3.84 1.05 0.54
C SER A 71 2.73 1.05 -0.52
N GLU A 72 2.18 2.22 -0.84
CA GLU A 72 1.17 2.38 -1.89
C GLU A 72 1.70 2.00 -3.28
N LYS A 73 2.91 2.46 -3.63
CA LYS A 73 3.59 2.09 -4.88
C LYS A 73 3.84 0.59 -4.97
N ASP A 74 4.33 -0.03 -3.90
CA ASP A 74 4.55 -1.47 -3.86
C ASP A 74 3.23 -2.25 -3.97
N ALA A 75 2.15 -1.79 -3.36
CA ALA A 75 0.84 -2.41 -3.49
C ALA A 75 0.31 -2.34 -4.93
N LEU A 76 0.47 -1.19 -5.61
CA LEU A 76 0.11 -1.04 -7.02
C LEU A 76 0.95 -1.93 -7.93
N LYS A 77 2.27 -1.99 -7.70
CA LYS A 77 3.20 -2.84 -8.44
C LYS A 77 2.89 -4.32 -8.26
N ASP A 78 2.63 -4.75 -7.03
CA ASP A 78 2.25 -6.12 -6.71
C ASP A 78 0.92 -6.50 -7.37
N PHE A 79 -0.10 -5.61 -7.31
CA PHE A 79 -1.37 -5.82 -8.00
C PHE A 79 -1.17 -6.03 -9.51
N MET A 80 -0.43 -5.13 -10.17
CA MET A 80 -0.19 -5.20 -11.61
C MET A 80 0.65 -6.42 -12.01
N THR A 81 1.61 -6.80 -11.17
CA THR A 81 2.41 -8.02 -11.39
C THR A 81 1.52 -9.27 -11.35
N GLN A 82 0.61 -9.36 -10.38
CA GLN A 82 -0.35 -10.46 -10.27
C GLN A 82 -1.37 -10.43 -11.41
N ALA A 83 -1.86 -9.26 -11.81
CA ALA A 83 -2.79 -9.11 -12.92
C ALA A 83 -2.18 -9.58 -14.26
N VAL A 84 -0.91 -9.25 -14.52
CA VAL A 84 -0.16 -9.78 -15.68
C VAL A 84 -0.03 -11.29 -15.59
N ALA A 85 0.36 -11.82 -14.42
CA ALA A 85 0.52 -13.26 -14.22
C ALA A 85 -0.80 -14.04 -14.40
N ALA A 86 -1.93 -13.43 -14.07
CA ALA A 86 -3.27 -13.99 -14.25
C ALA A 86 -3.85 -13.79 -15.65
N GLY A 87 -3.14 -13.10 -16.56
CA GLY A 87 -3.61 -12.81 -17.91
C GLY A 87 -4.77 -11.81 -17.95
N LEU A 88 -4.98 -11.02 -16.89
CA LEU A 88 -6.03 -9.99 -16.84
C LEU A 88 -5.62 -8.70 -17.56
N VAL A 89 -4.31 -8.46 -17.64
CA VAL A 89 -3.70 -7.30 -18.31
C VAL A 89 -2.43 -7.74 -19.02
N THR A 90 -2.06 -7.03 -20.07
CA THR A 90 -0.79 -7.20 -20.80
C THR A 90 0.37 -6.52 -20.05
N LYS A 91 1.61 -6.86 -20.44
CA LYS A 91 2.81 -6.20 -19.88
C LYS A 91 2.87 -4.73 -20.26
N GLU A 92 2.39 -4.41 -21.46
CA GLU A 92 2.33 -3.07 -22.02
C GLU A 92 1.35 -2.20 -21.22
N GLU A 93 0.16 -2.72 -20.93
CA GLU A 93 -0.82 -2.05 -20.07
C GLU A 93 -0.29 -1.84 -18.64
N ALA A 94 0.42 -2.82 -18.08
CA ALA A 94 0.96 -2.74 -16.72
C ALA A 94 2.24 -1.88 -16.60
N ALA A 95 2.89 -1.52 -17.71
CA ALA A 95 4.19 -0.86 -17.73
C ALA A 95 4.29 0.41 -16.85
N PRO A 96 3.27 1.29 -16.75
CA PRO A 96 3.32 2.47 -15.89
C PRO A 96 3.57 2.14 -14.41
N TRP A 97 3.14 0.98 -13.93
CA TRP A 97 3.31 0.60 -12.52
C TRP A 97 4.51 -0.31 -12.26
N LEU A 98 5.03 -0.97 -13.31
CA LEU A 98 6.14 -1.92 -13.19
C LEU A 98 7.52 -1.27 -13.35
N ASN A 99 7.62 -0.13 -14.05
CA ASN A 99 8.90 0.44 -14.49
C ASN A 99 9.44 1.61 -13.65
N HIS A 100 8.92 1.85 -12.45
CA HIS A 100 9.51 2.84 -11.55
C HIS A 100 10.72 2.24 -10.79
N ARG A 101 11.93 2.51 -11.32
CA ARG A 101 13.19 2.42 -10.56
C ARG A 101 13.41 3.70 -9.75
#